data_AF-A0A1J9R840-F1
#
_entry.id   AF-A0A1J9R840-F1
#
_cell.length_a   1.000
_cell.length_b   1.000
_cell.length_c   1.000
_cell.angle_alpha   90.00
_cell.angle_beta   90.00
_cell.angle_gamma   90.00
#
_symmetry.space_group_name_H-M   'P 1'
#
loop_
_entity.id
_entity.type
_entity.pdbx_description
1 polymer ?
#
loop_
_entity_poly.entity_id
_entity_poly.type
_entity_poly.pdbx_seq_one_letter_code
_entity_poly.pdbx_strand_id
1 'polypeptide(L)'
;MLPTPPQSPPPVSICDAPEDRLGLLLANRLELTSVLGVGAYGVVYSAIDIHTHVPYAVKALNKTGLDSKQRKFQQREIKLHHLASQHPNVVSLVRIMDSLDCTFVVIEFCPEGDLFSNITERGQFVGNDFLAKRAFLQILDAVQYCHSIGIYHRDLKPENILVTDNGMTVKLADFGLATTDFYTSDFGCGSTFYMSPECQQSTSRPYASAPNDVWSLGVILVNLSCGRNPWKRASTEDSTFRAYLKDPEFLRTILPLSFELNSILRRIFECDPQKRISISELRKLIVECPSFTLRHGAPVSMPLTPPSQSYQYQKDSRCPVSFVPYPASPPAQPIEAEYSMAAVSEASLSDGGSSISSSSSSSSEYAPYTQAPGHFKYVPPMPSNFWGSFVPFTDIAEKNLAQQHPMEPVIAVY
;
A
#
# COMPACT_ATOMS: atom_id res chain seq x y z
N MET A 1 -11.92 59.25 20.75
CA MET A 1 -11.35 58.18 19.92
C MET A 1 -12.06 56.89 20.29
N LEU A 2 -12.67 56.20 19.32
CA LEU A 2 -13.32 54.91 19.56
C LEU A 2 -12.24 53.82 19.61
N PRO A 3 -12.32 52.85 20.54
CA PRO A 3 -11.36 51.77 20.63
C PRO A 3 -11.47 50.85 19.42
N THR A 4 -10.31 50.48 18.87
CA THR A 4 -10.16 49.57 17.73
C THR A 4 -10.78 48.21 18.08
N PRO A 5 -11.53 47.58 17.15
CA PRO A 5 -12.06 46.23 17.38
C PRO A 5 -10.93 45.24 17.68
N PRO A 6 -11.17 44.19 18.50
CA PRO A 6 -10.21 43.13 18.70
C PRO A 6 -9.87 42.46 17.35
N GLN A 7 -8.61 42.09 17.18
CA GLN A 7 -8.15 41.38 15.98
C GLN A 7 -8.97 40.09 15.80
N SER A 8 -9.40 39.85 14.56
CA SER A 8 -9.99 38.57 14.15
C SER A 8 -9.04 37.43 14.52
N PRO A 9 -9.55 36.27 14.97
CA PRO A 9 -8.71 35.11 15.20
C PRO A 9 -7.91 34.80 13.92
N PRO A 10 -6.65 34.34 14.06
CA PRO A 10 -5.86 33.97 12.90
C PRO A 10 -6.62 32.92 12.07
N PRO A 11 -6.48 32.93 10.73
CA PRO A 11 -7.06 31.89 9.90
C PRO A 11 -6.59 30.54 10.42
N VAL A 12 -7.55 29.60 10.51
CA VAL A 12 -7.39 28.22 10.98
C VAL A 12 -6.01 27.70 10.58
N SER A 13 -5.21 27.33 11.60
CA SER A 13 -3.86 26.83 11.45
C SER A 13 -3.79 25.85 10.28
N ILE A 14 -2.86 26.10 9.37
CA ILE A 14 -2.43 25.10 8.41
C ILE A 14 -2.06 23.89 9.26
N CYS A 15 -2.80 22.77 9.12
CA CYS A 15 -2.43 21.53 9.78
C CYS A 15 -1.07 21.11 9.22
N ASP A 16 -0.01 21.37 9.96
CA ASP A 16 1.36 21.05 9.56
C ASP A 16 1.68 19.59 9.89
N ALA A 17 1.05 19.04 10.94
CA ALA A 17 1.20 17.66 11.37
C ALA A 17 -0.12 16.87 11.24
N PRO A 18 -0.06 15.57 10.92
CA PRO A 18 -1.24 14.68 10.95
C PRO A 18 -2.05 14.78 12.25
N GLU A 19 -1.38 14.91 13.38
CA GLU A 19 -1.96 14.92 14.72
C GLU A 19 -2.84 16.16 14.97
N ASP A 20 -2.62 17.25 14.22
CA ASP A 20 -3.39 18.49 14.33
C ASP A 20 -4.87 18.30 13.94
N ARG A 21 -5.19 17.22 13.22
CA ARG A 21 -6.56 16.88 12.80
C ARG A 21 -7.29 15.97 13.80
N LEU A 22 -6.64 15.50 14.86
CA LEU A 22 -7.31 14.67 15.87
C LEU A 22 -8.33 15.50 16.65
N GLY A 23 -9.49 14.91 16.94
CA GLY A 23 -10.66 15.58 17.51
C GLY A 23 -11.47 16.41 16.51
N LEU A 24 -11.03 16.53 15.24
CA LEU A 24 -11.79 17.21 14.20
C LEU A 24 -13.10 16.45 13.92
N LEU A 25 -14.22 17.17 13.97
CA LEU A 25 -15.54 16.67 13.61
C LEU A 25 -15.87 16.96 12.14
N LEU A 26 -15.73 15.97 11.28
CA LEU A 26 -16.12 16.07 9.88
C LEU A 26 -17.65 16.07 9.77
N ALA A 27 -18.18 17.11 9.10
CA ALA A 27 -19.62 17.40 9.00
C ALA A 27 -20.38 17.27 10.34
N ASN A 28 -19.74 17.72 11.43
CA ASN A 28 -20.30 17.70 12.78
C ASN A 28 -20.80 16.31 13.23
N ARG A 29 -20.14 15.23 12.75
CA ARG A 29 -20.58 13.85 13.01
C ARG A 29 -19.45 12.82 13.13
N LEU A 30 -18.45 12.87 12.26
CA LEU A 30 -17.35 11.90 12.28
C LEU A 30 -16.15 12.53 12.98
N GLU A 31 -15.83 12.06 14.18
CA GLU A 31 -14.65 12.51 14.94
C GLU A 31 -13.42 11.71 14.53
N LEU A 32 -12.33 12.38 14.15
CA LEU A 32 -11.04 11.75 13.90
C LEU A 32 -10.34 11.43 15.24
N THR A 33 -10.07 10.17 15.52
CA THR A 33 -9.65 9.71 16.87
C THR A 33 -8.17 9.33 16.95
N SER A 34 -7.60 8.76 15.90
CA SER A 34 -6.17 8.41 15.85
C SER A 34 -5.65 8.37 14.42
N VAL A 35 -4.33 8.48 14.25
CA VAL A 35 -3.66 8.23 12.97
C VAL A 35 -3.44 6.72 12.81
N LEU A 36 -3.93 6.14 11.72
CA LEU A 36 -3.73 4.73 11.37
C LEU A 36 -2.51 4.54 10.46
N GLY A 37 -2.20 5.53 9.62
CA GLY A 37 -1.05 5.47 8.74
C GLY A 37 -0.82 6.77 7.97
N VAL A 38 0.43 7.02 7.62
CA VAL A 38 0.86 8.16 6.81
C VAL A 38 1.45 7.60 5.52
N GLY A 39 0.82 7.90 4.39
CA GLY A 39 1.26 7.49 3.06
C GLY A 39 1.78 8.67 2.23
N ALA A 40 2.34 8.37 1.06
CA ALA A 40 2.86 9.38 0.14
C ALA A 40 1.80 10.39 -0.36
N TYR A 41 0.52 9.98 -0.37
CA TYR A 41 -0.59 10.76 -0.95
C TYR A 41 -1.62 11.24 0.08
N GLY A 42 -1.42 10.93 1.36
CA GLY A 42 -2.37 11.33 2.41
C GLY A 42 -2.19 10.56 3.71
N VAL A 43 -3.02 10.93 4.68
CA VAL A 43 -3.06 10.33 6.01
C VAL A 43 -4.36 9.56 6.18
N VAL A 44 -4.29 8.38 6.78
CA VAL A 44 -5.46 7.59 7.15
C VAL A 44 -5.67 7.74 8.65
N TYR A 45 -6.89 8.11 9.04
CA TYR A 45 -7.32 8.26 10.43
C TYR A 45 -8.34 7.19 10.79
N SER A 46 -8.33 6.77 12.05
CA SER A 46 -9.49 6.15 12.68
C SER A 46 -10.52 7.25 12.96
N ALA A 47 -11.79 6.94 12.79
CA ALA A 47 -12.87 7.85 13.09
C ALA A 47 -14.06 7.13 13.73
N ILE A 48 -14.85 7.84 14.52
CA ILE A 48 -16.09 7.33 15.10
C ILE A 48 -17.22 8.27 14.72
N ASP A 49 -18.34 7.70 14.26
CA ASP A 49 -19.59 8.44 14.17
C ASP A 49 -20.15 8.67 15.58
N ILE A 50 -20.14 9.91 16.05
CA ILE A 50 -20.49 10.24 17.44
C ILE A 50 -21.95 9.94 17.80
N HIS A 51 -22.83 9.73 16.80
CA HIS A 51 -24.23 9.39 17.05
C HIS A 51 -24.47 7.87 17.07
N THR A 52 -23.77 7.12 16.21
CA THR A 52 -23.99 5.67 16.07
C THR A 52 -22.92 4.83 16.76
N HIS A 53 -21.81 5.44 17.17
CA HIS A 53 -20.60 4.80 17.66
C HIS A 53 -19.98 3.78 16.69
N VAL A 54 -20.34 3.84 15.41
CA VAL A 54 -19.76 2.97 14.38
C VAL A 54 -18.37 3.49 14.02
N PRO A 55 -17.32 2.64 14.04
CA PRO A 55 -15.98 3.02 13.64
C PRO A 55 -15.84 3.05 12.11
N TYR A 56 -15.05 4.00 11.62
CA TYR A 56 -14.67 4.20 10.22
C TYR A 56 -13.18 4.45 10.10
N ALA A 57 -12.63 4.25 8.90
CA ALA A 57 -11.36 4.83 8.52
C ALA A 57 -11.60 6.01 7.58
N VAL A 58 -10.78 7.06 7.69
CA VAL A 58 -10.90 8.27 6.89
C VAL A 58 -9.56 8.57 6.24
N LYS A 59 -9.48 8.44 4.91
CA LYS A 59 -8.31 8.83 4.14
C LYS A 59 -8.42 10.32 3.79
N ALA A 60 -7.57 11.13 4.41
CA ALA A 60 -7.45 12.57 4.14
C ALA A 60 -6.40 12.80 3.05
N LEU A 61 -6.83 13.33 1.92
CA LEU A 61 -6.01 13.58 0.74
C LEU A 61 -5.83 15.09 0.57
N ASN A 62 -4.62 15.61 0.71
CA ASN A 62 -4.34 17.04 0.63
C ASN A 62 -4.48 17.55 -0.82
N LYS A 63 -5.12 18.72 -1.00
CA LYS A 63 -5.26 19.40 -2.31
C LYS A 63 -4.19 20.45 -2.55
N THR A 64 -3.61 20.96 -1.46
CA THR A 64 -2.63 22.04 -1.48
C THR A 64 -1.32 21.55 -2.07
N GLY A 65 -0.70 22.35 -2.95
CA GLY A 65 0.59 22.02 -3.55
C GLY A 65 0.55 20.95 -4.65
N LEU A 66 -0.62 20.37 -4.96
CA LEU A 66 -0.72 19.42 -6.08
C LEU A 66 -0.64 20.13 -7.43
N ASP A 67 0.02 19.51 -8.40
CA ASP A 67 -0.07 19.86 -9.81
C ASP A 67 -1.35 19.28 -10.46
N SER A 68 -1.58 19.59 -11.75
CA SER A 68 -2.76 19.10 -12.47
C SER A 68 -2.77 17.59 -12.69
N LYS A 69 -1.59 16.96 -12.74
CA LYS A 69 -1.42 15.50 -12.93
C LYS A 69 -1.71 14.76 -11.62
N GLN A 70 -1.19 15.25 -10.51
CA GLN A 70 -1.43 14.73 -9.16
C GLN A 70 -2.91 14.84 -8.78
N ARG A 71 -3.58 15.96 -9.09
CA ARG A 71 -5.04 16.09 -8.91
C ARG A 71 -5.82 15.04 -9.71
N LYS A 72 -5.41 14.76 -10.95
CA LYS A 72 -6.04 13.71 -11.77
C LYS A 72 -5.81 12.32 -11.18
N PHE A 73 -4.63 12.02 -10.64
CA PHE A 73 -4.37 10.75 -9.98
C PHE A 73 -5.23 10.57 -8.73
N GLN A 74 -5.33 11.59 -7.89
CA GLN A 74 -6.19 11.58 -6.70
C GLN A 74 -7.67 11.36 -7.07
N GLN A 75 -8.18 12.07 -8.09
CA GLN A 75 -9.55 11.87 -8.57
C GLN A 75 -9.77 10.48 -9.16
N ARG A 76 -8.77 9.95 -9.89
CA ARG A 76 -8.81 8.60 -10.44
C ARG A 76 -8.89 7.56 -9.32
N GLU A 77 -8.04 7.65 -8.31
CA GLU A 77 -8.05 6.75 -7.16
C GLU A 77 -9.44 6.67 -6.52
N ILE A 78 -10.03 7.82 -6.17
CA ILE A 78 -11.36 7.90 -5.56
C ILE A 78 -12.42 7.28 -6.47
N LYS A 79 -12.38 7.60 -7.77
CA LYS A 79 -13.34 7.09 -8.76
C LYS A 79 -13.24 5.57 -8.91
N LEU A 80 -12.03 5.02 -9.03
CA LEU A 80 -11.82 3.58 -9.21
C LEU A 80 -12.19 2.82 -7.95
N HIS A 81 -11.84 3.34 -6.77
CA HIS A 81 -12.26 2.75 -5.49
C HIS A 81 -13.79 2.75 -5.36
N HIS A 82 -14.47 3.84 -5.70
CA HIS A 82 -15.92 3.91 -5.67
C HIS A 82 -16.57 2.84 -6.57
N LEU A 83 -16.10 2.67 -7.80
CA LEU A 83 -16.60 1.63 -8.71
C LEU A 83 -16.33 0.21 -8.19
N ALA A 84 -15.13 -0.02 -7.63
CA ALA A 84 -14.74 -1.32 -7.09
C ALA A 84 -15.48 -1.68 -5.78
N SER A 85 -15.88 -0.68 -5.00
CA SER A 85 -16.46 -0.84 -3.65
C SER A 85 -17.82 -1.54 -3.59
N GLN A 86 -18.40 -1.92 -4.73
CA GLN A 86 -19.64 -2.71 -4.79
C GLN A 86 -19.41 -4.20 -4.46
N HIS A 87 -18.16 -4.67 -4.43
CA HIS A 87 -17.82 -6.06 -4.14
C HIS A 87 -17.55 -6.28 -2.63
N PRO A 88 -18.06 -7.37 -2.01
CA PRO A 88 -17.92 -7.60 -0.57
C PRO A 88 -16.47 -7.74 -0.08
N ASN A 89 -15.57 -8.22 -0.94
CA ASN A 89 -14.13 -8.32 -0.67
C ASN A 89 -13.32 -7.12 -1.19
N VAL A 90 -13.95 -5.97 -1.41
CA VAL A 90 -13.29 -4.67 -1.59
C VAL A 90 -13.72 -3.79 -0.42
N VAL A 91 -12.81 -2.98 0.11
CA VAL A 91 -13.12 -2.03 1.17
C VAL A 91 -14.21 -1.06 0.68
N SER A 92 -15.29 -0.96 1.42
CA SER A 92 -16.45 -0.14 1.08
C SER A 92 -16.11 1.33 1.21
N LEU A 93 -16.37 2.10 0.16
CA LEU A 93 -16.31 3.57 0.19
C LEU A 93 -17.68 4.09 0.62
N VAL A 94 -17.75 4.61 1.84
CA VAL A 94 -19.00 4.99 2.50
C VAL A 94 -19.43 6.41 2.11
N ARG A 95 -18.48 7.35 2.07
CA ARG A 95 -18.76 8.76 1.78
C ARG A 95 -17.49 9.49 1.32
N ILE A 96 -17.66 10.51 0.48
CA ILE A 96 -16.61 11.48 0.17
C ILE A 96 -17.05 12.83 0.75
N MET A 97 -16.15 13.50 1.46
CA MET A 97 -16.38 14.80 2.07
C MET A 97 -15.28 15.74 1.57
N ASP A 98 -15.68 16.81 0.91
CA ASP A 98 -14.76 17.68 0.20
C ASP A 98 -14.64 19.03 0.92
N SER A 99 -13.42 19.46 1.23
CA SER A 99 -13.10 20.79 1.78
C SER A 99 -12.18 21.54 0.81
N LEU A 100 -11.88 22.81 1.09
CA LEU A 100 -11.02 23.64 0.25
C LEU A 100 -9.59 23.08 0.15
N ASP A 101 -9.07 22.58 1.27
CA ASP A 101 -7.69 22.13 1.44
C ASP A 101 -7.53 20.61 1.32
N CYS A 102 -8.62 19.84 1.48
CA CYS A 102 -8.55 18.40 1.62
C CYS A 102 -9.79 17.68 1.06
N THR A 103 -9.61 16.47 0.57
CA THR A 103 -10.71 15.53 0.31
C THR A 103 -10.61 14.39 1.31
N PHE A 104 -11.67 14.16 2.08
CA PHE A 104 -11.78 13.06 3.04
C PHE A 104 -12.62 11.93 2.44
N VAL A 105 -12.02 10.76 2.32
CA VAL A 105 -12.68 9.54 1.85
C VAL A 105 -12.98 8.66 3.07
N VAL A 106 -14.25 8.57 3.44
CA VAL A 106 -14.73 7.74 4.55
C VAL A 106 -14.96 6.33 4.03
N ILE A 107 -14.30 5.37 4.66
CA ILE A 107 -14.31 3.95 4.29
C ILE A 107 -14.64 3.09 5.50
N GLU A 108 -15.07 1.85 5.27
CA GLU A 108 -15.28 0.89 6.37
C GLU A 108 -13.98 0.66 7.16
N PHE A 109 -14.10 0.51 8.47
CA PHE A 109 -12.97 0.20 9.35
C PHE A 109 -12.77 -1.31 9.46
N CYS A 110 -11.56 -1.79 9.17
CA CYS A 110 -11.17 -3.19 9.35
C CYS A 110 -10.29 -3.32 10.62
N PRO A 111 -10.83 -3.82 11.74
CA PRO A 111 -10.17 -3.75 13.05
C PRO A 111 -8.92 -4.62 13.19
N GLU A 112 -8.72 -5.59 12.30
CA GLU A 112 -7.58 -6.52 12.37
C GLU A 112 -6.38 -6.04 11.57
N GLY A 113 -6.47 -4.87 10.92
CA GLY A 113 -5.38 -4.28 10.14
C GLY A 113 -5.17 -4.99 8.80
N ASP A 114 -3.95 -4.88 8.27
CA ASP A 114 -3.58 -5.45 6.98
C ASP A 114 -3.14 -6.92 7.07
N LEU A 115 -3.19 -7.61 5.93
CA LEU A 115 -2.87 -9.02 5.81
C LEU A 115 -1.37 -9.28 6.05
N PHE A 116 -0.49 -8.31 5.81
CA PHE A 116 0.94 -8.48 6.05
C PHE A 116 1.23 -8.71 7.54
N SER A 117 0.73 -7.85 8.42
CA SER A 117 0.88 -8.02 9.88
C SER A 117 0.14 -9.27 10.38
N ASN A 118 -1.00 -9.65 9.78
CA ASN A 118 -1.67 -10.89 10.16
C ASN A 118 -0.90 -12.16 9.76
N ILE A 119 -0.14 -12.12 8.66
CA ILE A 119 0.75 -13.22 8.25
C ILE A 119 2.02 -13.26 9.13
N THR A 120 2.66 -12.11 9.35
CA THR A 120 4.03 -12.04 9.89
C THR A 120 4.09 -11.91 11.42
N GLU A 121 3.28 -11.03 12.00
CA GLU A 121 3.32 -10.73 13.44
C GLU A 121 2.36 -11.64 14.21
N ARG A 122 1.14 -11.86 13.67
CA ARG A 122 0.11 -12.68 14.33
C ARG A 122 0.20 -14.17 13.98
N GLY A 123 0.87 -14.52 12.88
CA GLY A 123 1.08 -15.90 12.45
C GLY A 123 -0.21 -16.68 12.17
N GLN A 124 -1.31 -16.01 11.85
CA GLN A 124 -2.65 -16.64 11.76
C GLN A 124 -2.81 -17.55 10.53
N PHE A 125 -2.12 -17.22 9.44
CA PHE A 125 -2.30 -17.86 8.14
C PHE A 125 -1.30 -18.98 7.86
N VAL A 126 -0.03 -18.80 8.26
CA VAL A 126 1.04 -19.76 7.96
C VAL A 126 0.78 -21.07 8.69
N GLY A 127 0.78 -22.18 7.95
CA GLY A 127 0.43 -23.51 8.48
C GLY A 127 -1.07 -23.76 8.65
N ASN A 128 -1.92 -22.78 8.33
CA ASN A 128 -3.37 -22.92 8.30
C ASN A 128 -3.88 -22.87 6.86
N ASP A 129 -3.66 -23.96 6.12
CA ASP A 129 -4.05 -24.09 4.70
C ASP A 129 -5.52 -23.75 4.45
N PHE A 130 -6.42 -24.02 5.40
CA PHE A 130 -7.83 -23.66 5.30
C PHE A 130 -8.02 -22.14 5.24
N LEU A 131 -7.44 -21.42 6.21
CA LEU A 131 -7.55 -19.96 6.30
C LEU A 131 -6.84 -19.28 5.13
N ALA A 132 -5.63 -19.75 4.79
CA ALA A 132 -4.87 -19.28 3.64
C ALA A 132 -5.64 -19.45 2.33
N LYS A 133 -6.24 -20.62 2.09
CA LYS A 133 -7.06 -20.88 0.91
C LYS A 133 -8.29 -19.99 0.88
N ARG A 134 -8.99 -19.84 2.01
CA ARG A 134 -10.18 -19.00 2.11
C ARG A 134 -9.87 -17.54 1.77
N ALA A 135 -8.82 -16.97 2.38
CA ALA A 135 -8.39 -15.61 2.10
C ALA A 135 -7.98 -15.45 0.63
N PHE A 136 -7.20 -16.39 0.08
CA PHE A 136 -6.79 -16.33 -1.32
C PHE A 136 -7.96 -16.35 -2.30
N LEU A 137 -8.97 -17.21 -2.06
CA LEU A 137 -10.18 -17.23 -2.89
C LEU A 137 -10.96 -15.91 -2.83
N GLN A 138 -11.08 -15.28 -1.67
CA GLN A 138 -11.71 -13.97 -1.53
C GLN A 138 -10.92 -12.86 -2.27
N ILE A 139 -9.59 -12.92 -2.24
CA ILE A 139 -8.72 -12.01 -3.01
C ILE A 139 -8.95 -12.23 -4.51
N LEU A 140 -9.01 -13.49 -4.96
CA LEU A 140 -9.31 -13.81 -6.36
C LEU A 140 -10.71 -13.30 -6.78
N ASP A 141 -11.72 -13.37 -5.90
CA ASP A 141 -13.06 -12.83 -6.17
C ASP A 141 -13.01 -11.32 -6.37
N ALA A 142 -12.34 -10.59 -5.46
CA ALA A 142 -12.18 -9.14 -5.56
C ALA A 142 -11.44 -8.71 -6.84
N VAL A 143 -10.30 -9.34 -7.14
CA VAL A 143 -9.50 -8.98 -8.33
C VAL A 143 -10.23 -9.37 -9.62
N GLN A 144 -10.89 -10.53 -9.66
CA GLN A 144 -11.70 -10.93 -10.82
C GLN A 144 -12.84 -9.95 -11.07
N TYR A 145 -13.51 -9.47 -10.02
CA TYR A 145 -14.53 -8.43 -10.11
C TYR A 145 -13.94 -7.13 -10.66
N CYS A 146 -12.84 -6.62 -10.09
CA CYS A 146 -12.16 -5.43 -10.58
C CYS A 146 -11.81 -5.56 -12.08
N HIS A 147 -11.20 -6.67 -12.50
CA HIS A 147 -10.87 -6.92 -13.90
C HIS A 147 -12.11 -6.94 -14.80
N SER A 148 -13.24 -7.47 -14.31
CA SER A 148 -14.50 -7.54 -15.08
C SER A 148 -15.11 -6.16 -15.36
N ILE A 149 -14.83 -5.17 -14.52
CA ILE A 149 -15.25 -3.77 -14.70
C ILE A 149 -14.12 -2.89 -15.27
N GLY A 150 -13.06 -3.52 -15.79
CA GLY A 150 -11.95 -2.83 -16.45
C GLY A 150 -11.00 -2.11 -15.49
N ILE A 151 -10.92 -2.51 -14.22
CA ILE A 151 -10.00 -1.95 -13.22
C ILE A 151 -8.87 -2.95 -12.95
N TYR A 152 -7.63 -2.49 -13.12
CA TYR A 152 -6.41 -3.24 -12.79
C TYR A 152 -5.72 -2.58 -11.61
N HIS A 153 -5.35 -3.36 -10.59
CA HIS A 153 -4.92 -2.82 -9.31
C HIS A 153 -3.46 -2.34 -9.35
N ARG A 154 -2.58 -3.13 -9.98
CA ARG A 154 -1.14 -2.87 -10.19
C ARG A 154 -0.25 -2.77 -8.95
N ASP A 155 -0.81 -2.70 -7.74
CA ASP A 155 -0.06 -2.79 -6.47
C ASP A 155 -0.70 -3.80 -5.50
N LEU A 156 -0.97 -5.01 -5.98
CA LEU A 156 -1.47 -6.08 -5.12
C LEU A 156 -0.35 -6.57 -4.20
N LYS A 157 -0.59 -6.47 -2.89
CA LYS A 157 0.30 -6.93 -1.83
C LYS A 157 -0.49 -7.11 -0.52
N PRO A 158 -0.02 -7.91 0.44
CA PRO A 158 -0.71 -8.12 1.72
C PRO A 158 -0.99 -6.83 2.49
N GLU A 159 -0.14 -5.80 2.38
CA GLU A 159 -0.34 -4.49 3.02
C GLU A 159 -1.58 -3.75 2.49
N ASN A 160 -1.99 -4.04 1.25
CA ASN A 160 -3.18 -3.46 0.60
C ASN A 160 -4.43 -4.35 0.73
N ILE A 161 -4.39 -5.36 1.61
CA ILE A 161 -5.51 -6.26 1.86
C ILE A 161 -5.82 -6.22 3.35
N LEU A 162 -6.99 -5.74 3.72
CA LEU A 162 -7.41 -5.64 5.12
C LEU A 162 -8.12 -6.89 5.59
N VAL A 163 -8.01 -7.17 6.89
CA VAL A 163 -8.54 -8.37 7.55
C VAL A 163 -9.67 -7.99 8.50
N THR A 164 -10.71 -8.82 8.55
CA THR A 164 -11.83 -8.72 9.49
C THR A 164 -12.43 -10.10 9.76
N ASP A 165 -13.41 -10.17 10.66
CA ASP A 165 -14.12 -11.38 11.04
C ASP A 165 -13.19 -12.49 11.56
N ASN A 166 -12.24 -12.12 12.43
CA ASN A 166 -11.25 -13.01 13.04
C ASN A 166 -10.41 -13.78 11.99
N GLY A 167 -9.90 -13.07 10.99
CA GLY A 167 -9.14 -13.64 9.88
C GLY A 167 -9.99 -14.26 8.77
N MET A 168 -11.30 -14.40 8.95
CA MET A 168 -12.16 -15.15 8.02
C MET A 168 -12.58 -14.35 6.79
N THR A 169 -12.41 -13.03 6.82
CA THR A 169 -12.76 -12.13 5.72
C THR A 169 -11.60 -11.20 5.40
N VAL A 170 -11.23 -11.13 4.12
CA VAL A 170 -10.26 -10.18 3.58
C VAL A 170 -10.89 -9.24 2.56
N LYS A 171 -10.40 -8.00 2.52
CA LYS A 171 -10.92 -6.92 1.69
C LYS A 171 -9.78 -6.16 1.01
N LEU A 172 -9.83 -6.08 -0.31
CA LEU A 172 -8.88 -5.32 -1.12
C LEU A 172 -9.05 -3.81 -0.90
N ALA A 173 -7.93 -3.11 -0.71
CA ALA A 173 -7.86 -1.68 -0.45
C ALA A 173 -6.80 -1.01 -1.34
N ASP A 174 -6.76 0.32 -1.29
CA ASP A 174 -5.76 1.18 -1.93
C ASP A 174 -5.66 1.10 -3.47
N PHE A 175 -6.49 1.90 -4.14
CA PHE A 175 -6.53 2.02 -5.60
C PHE A 175 -5.60 3.12 -6.13
N GLY A 176 -4.62 3.60 -5.36
CA GLY A 176 -3.76 4.74 -5.73
C GLY A 176 -2.95 4.54 -7.00
N LEU A 177 -2.59 3.29 -7.33
CA LEU A 177 -1.89 2.93 -8.57
C LEU A 177 -2.80 2.25 -9.61
N ALA A 178 -4.09 2.10 -9.31
CA ALA A 178 -5.01 1.40 -10.18
C ALA A 178 -5.22 2.13 -11.53
N THR A 179 -5.51 1.35 -12.56
CA THR A 179 -5.71 1.84 -13.92
C THR A 179 -6.89 1.19 -14.62
N THR A 180 -7.37 1.86 -15.66
CA THR A 180 -8.34 1.33 -16.63
C THR A 180 -7.66 0.86 -17.93
N ASP A 181 -6.35 1.03 -18.02
CA ASP A 181 -5.59 0.74 -19.22
C ASP A 181 -5.24 -0.75 -19.25
N PHE A 182 -5.74 -1.47 -20.26
CA PHE A 182 -5.39 -2.88 -20.48
C PHE A 182 -3.88 -3.06 -20.69
N TYR A 183 -3.27 -2.12 -21.43
CA TYR A 183 -1.84 -2.03 -21.65
C TYR A 183 -1.32 -0.69 -21.14
N THR A 184 -0.21 -0.69 -20.40
CA THR A 184 0.35 0.52 -19.78
C THR A 184 1.87 0.57 -19.95
N SER A 185 2.39 1.80 -19.99
CA SER A 185 3.83 2.10 -20.00
C SER A 185 4.32 2.60 -18.64
N ASP A 186 3.50 2.50 -17.59
CA ASP A 186 3.87 2.82 -16.23
C ASP A 186 4.71 1.68 -15.63
N PHE A 187 5.98 1.59 -16.05
CA PHE A 187 6.93 0.60 -15.55
C PHE A 187 7.43 0.94 -14.14
N GLY A 188 7.85 -0.09 -13.40
CA GLY A 188 8.39 0.07 -12.05
C GLY A 188 7.39 0.60 -11.02
N CYS A 189 6.09 0.56 -11.33
CA CYS A 189 5.02 0.97 -10.43
C CYS A 189 4.63 -0.19 -9.51
N GLY A 190 4.35 0.12 -8.26
CA GLY A 190 4.01 -0.86 -7.22
C GLY A 190 5.20 -1.23 -6.34
N SER A 191 5.08 -2.33 -5.60
CA SER A 191 6.09 -2.78 -4.64
C SER A 191 7.00 -3.85 -5.25
N THR A 192 8.32 -3.64 -5.23
CA THR A 192 9.32 -4.41 -6.01
C THR A 192 9.22 -5.94 -5.85
N PHE A 193 8.86 -6.42 -4.66
CA PHE A 193 8.70 -7.85 -4.37
C PHE A 193 7.56 -8.51 -5.16
N TYR A 194 6.54 -7.74 -5.53
CA TYR A 194 5.29 -8.21 -6.13
C TYR A 194 5.18 -7.90 -7.63
N MET A 195 6.09 -7.08 -8.18
CA MET A 195 6.09 -6.73 -9.61
C MET A 195 6.50 -7.92 -10.48
N SER A 196 5.79 -8.08 -11.60
CA SER A 196 6.17 -9.04 -12.64
C SER A 196 7.45 -8.62 -13.38
N PRO A 197 8.15 -9.55 -14.06
CA PRO A 197 9.35 -9.24 -14.83
C PRO A 197 9.12 -8.16 -15.89
N GLU A 198 7.98 -8.19 -16.57
CA GLU A 198 7.63 -7.22 -17.61
C GLU A 198 7.28 -5.83 -17.06
N CYS A 199 6.82 -5.72 -15.81
CA CYS A 199 6.60 -4.43 -15.15
C CYS A 199 7.93 -3.78 -14.72
N GLN A 200 8.93 -4.58 -14.34
CA GLN A 200 10.23 -4.07 -13.87
C GLN A 200 11.15 -3.58 -14.97
N GLN A 201 10.99 -4.09 -16.19
CA GLN A 201 11.85 -3.73 -17.31
C GLN A 201 11.21 -2.62 -18.11
N SER A 202 11.83 -1.44 -18.09
CA SER A 202 11.48 -0.35 -19.02
C SER A 202 11.85 -0.77 -20.44
N THR A 203 10.93 -1.43 -21.14
CA THR A 203 11.05 -1.73 -22.56
C THR A 203 10.28 -0.71 -23.40
N SER A 204 10.47 -0.71 -24.72
CA SER A 204 9.69 0.17 -25.60
C SER A 204 8.23 -0.24 -25.75
N ARG A 205 7.83 -1.42 -25.24
CA ARG A 205 6.48 -1.98 -25.43
C ARG A 205 5.70 -1.96 -24.11
N PRO A 206 4.46 -1.44 -24.10
CA PRO A 206 3.63 -1.48 -22.92
C PRO A 206 3.35 -2.93 -22.48
N TYR A 207 3.15 -3.14 -21.17
CA TYR A 207 2.80 -4.44 -20.60
C TYR A 207 1.30 -4.54 -20.30
N ALA A 208 0.79 -5.76 -20.28
CA ALA A 208 -0.61 -6.02 -19.96
C ALA A 208 -0.84 -5.95 -18.43
N SER A 209 -1.81 -5.15 -17.99
CA SER A 209 -2.08 -4.91 -16.57
C SER A 209 -2.64 -6.15 -15.86
N ALA A 210 -3.53 -6.91 -16.51
CA ALA A 210 -4.17 -8.07 -15.89
C ALA A 210 -3.20 -9.22 -15.56
N PRO A 211 -2.30 -9.65 -16.47
CA PRO A 211 -1.27 -10.63 -16.13
C PRO A 211 -0.31 -10.15 -15.04
N ASN A 212 0.00 -8.84 -14.96
CA ASN A 212 0.82 -8.30 -13.88
C ASN A 212 0.15 -8.51 -12.51
N ASP A 213 -1.15 -8.25 -12.38
CA ASP A 213 -1.89 -8.55 -11.16
C ASP A 213 -1.85 -10.05 -10.79
N VAL A 214 -1.93 -10.95 -11.78
CA VAL A 214 -1.80 -12.40 -11.56
C VAL A 214 -0.43 -12.78 -10.98
N TRP A 215 0.64 -12.13 -11.43
CA TRP A 215 1.97 -12.35 -10.86
C TRP A 215 2.01 -11.99 -9.36
N SER A 216 1.50 -10.81 -9.02
CA SER A 216 1.43 -10.34 -7.64
C SER A 216 0.59 -11.27 -6.76
N LEU A 217 -0.52 -11.83 -7.29
CA LEU A 217 -1.31 -12.87 -6.63
C LEU A 217 -0.48 -14.12 -6.31
N GLY A 218 0.45 -14.52 -7.19
CA GLY A 218 1.36 -15.64 -6.92
C GLY A 218 2.27 -15.37 -5.73
N VAL A 219 2.81 -14.15 -5.61
CA VAL A 219 3.63 -13.76 -4.46
C VAL A 219 2.81 -13.77 -3.17
N ILE A 220 1.59 -13.23 -3.19
CA ILE A 220 0.66 -13.26 -2.05
C ILE A 220 0.34 -14.71 -1.63
N LEU A 221 0.14 -15.62 -2.58
CA LEU A 221 -0.10 -17.03 -2.29
C LEU A 221 1.08 -17.69 -1.57
N VAL A 222 2.31 -17.35 -1.95
CA VAL A 222 3.52 -17.79 -1.23
C VAL A 222 3.60 -17.17 0.17
N ASN A 223 3.23 -15.89 0.32
CA ASN A 223 3.19 -15.24 1.64
C ASN A 223 2.17 -15.92 2.57
N LEU A 224 0.95 -16.17 2.10
CA LEU A 224 -0.09 -16.86 2.86
C LEU A 224 0.32 -18.28 3.28
N SER A 225 1.02 -18.99 2.39
CA SER A 225 1.40 -20.40 2.61
C SER A 225 2.65 -20.54 3.47
N CYS A 226 3.63 -19.64 3.33
CA CYS A 226 4.97 -19.82 3.87
C CYS A 226 5.51 -18.63 4.68
N GLY A 227 4.79 -17.51 4.75
CA GLY A 227 5.23 -16.30 5.44
C GLY A 227 6.49 -15.66 4.85
N ARG A 228 6.81 -15.95 3.58
CA ARG A 228 8.04 -15.52 2.91
C ARG A 228 7.77 -15.04 1.50
N ASN A 229 8.67 -14.23 0.95
CA ASN A 229 8.70 -13.92 -0.48
C ASN A 229 9.51 -14.96 -1.25
N PRO A 230 9.13 -15.31 -2.50
CA PRO A 230 9.88 -16.26 -3.32
C PRO A 230 11.22 -15.68 -3.80
N TRP A 231 11.34 -14.35 -3.91
CA TRP A 231 12.55 -13.61 -4.31
C TRP A 231 12.43 -12.15 -3.84
N LYS A 232 13.51 -11.37 -3.93
CA LYS A 232 13.45 -9.93 -3.68
C LYS A 232 12.94 -9.17 -4.88
N ARG A 233 13.30 -9.65 -6.08
CA ARG A 233 12.93 -9.03 -7.34
C ARG A 233 12.84 -10.09 -8.44
N ALA A 234 11.76 -10.06 -9.23
CA ALA A 234 11.61 -10.92 -10.41
C ALA A 234 12.51 -10.47 -11.59
N SER A 235 13.83 -10.52 -11.39
CA SER A 235 14.86 -10.08 -12.33
C SER A 235 16.04 -11.05 -12.36
N THR A 236 16.74 -11.15 -13.49
CA THR A 236 17.93 -12.00 -13.66
C THR A 236 19.11 -11.61 -12.77
N GLU A 237 19.06 -10.42 -12.17
CA GLU A 237 19.99 -9.96 -11.13
C GLU A 237 19.73 -10.63 -9.77
N ASP A 238 18.50 -11.06 -9.48
CA ASP A 238 18.16 -11.78 -8.26
C ASP A 238 18.57 -13.25 -8.37
N SER A 239 19.36 -13.73 -7.42
CA SER A 239 19.89 -15.10 -7.43
C SER A 239 18.80 -16.17 -7.36
N THR A 240 17.75 -15.89 -6.59
CA THR A 240 16.65 -16.83 -6.30
C THR A 240 15.72 -16.91 -7.50
N PHE A 241 15.40 -15.77 -8.11
CA PHE A 241 14.66 -15.74 -9.38
C PHE A 241 15.43 -16.42 -10.51
N ARG A 242 16.74 -16.17 -10.62
CA ARG A 242 17.60 -16.85 -11.62
C ARG A 242 17.68 -18.36 -11.41
N ALA A 243 17.65 -18.84 -10.17
CA ALA A 243 17.61 -20.27 -9.88
C ALA A 243 16.25 -20.88 -10.29
N TYR A 244 15.13 -20.18 -10.00
CA TYR A 244 13.80 -20.57 -10.47
C TYR A 244 13.69 -20.66 -12.00
N LEU A 245 14.28 -19.72 -12.74
CA LEU A 245 14.30 -19.76 -14.21
C LEU A 245 15.07 -20.96 -14.78
N LYS A 246 16.04 -21.51 -14.04
CA LYS A 246 16.79 -22.70 -14.45
C LYS A 246 16.07 -23.99 -14.10
N ASP A 247 15.42 -24.01 -12.94
CA ASP A 247 14.67 -25.16 -12.43
C ASP A 247 13.36 -24.69 -11.80
N PRO A 248 12.21 -24.92 -12.46
CA PRO A 248 10.90 -24.59 -11.91
C PRO A 248 10.51 -25.35 -10.62
N GLU A 249 11.25 -26.38 -10.22
CA GLU A 249 11.09 -27.05 -8.91
C GLU A 249 11.89 -26.36 -7.79
N PHE A 250 12.75 -25.39 -8.12
CA PHE A 250 13.64 -24.72 -7.17
C PHE A 250 12.90 -24.14 -5.95
N LEU A 251 11.69 -23.57 -6.12
CA LEU A 251 10.95 -23.00 -5.00
C LEU A 251 10.65 -24.03 -3.90
N ARG A 252 10.45 -25.31 -4.25
CA ARG A 252 10.24 -26.39 -3.28
C ARG A 252 11.50 -26.78 -2.52
N THR A 253 12.67 -26.40 -3.03
CA THR A 253 13.95 -26.65 -2.34
C THR A 253 14.19 -25.65 -1.21
N ILE A 254 13.52 -24.49 -1.25
CA ILE A 254 13.68 -23.40 -0.28
C ILE A 254 12.42 -23.08 0.54
N LEU A 255 11.26 -23.59 0.13
CA LEU A 255 9.96 -23.37 0.76
C LEU A 255 9.22 -24.71 0.93
N PRO A 256 8.40 -24.89 1.99
CA PRO A 256 7.69 -26.14 2.29
C PRO A 256 6.44 -26.36 1.42
N LEU A 257 6.55 -26.14 0.11
CA LEU A 257 5.43 -26.18 -0.84
C LEU A 257 5.05 -27.63 -1.19
N SER A 258 3.75 -27.91 -1.26
CA SER A 258 3.23 -29.15 -1.84
C SER A 258 3.56 -29.25 -3.33
N PHE A 259 3.49 -30.46 -3.90
CA PHE A 259 3.68 -30.65 -5.34
C PHE A 259 2.61 -29.90 -6.14
N GLU A 260 1.37 -29.91 -5.64
CA GLU A 260 0.22 -29.28 -6.26
C GLU A 260 0.35 -27.76 -6.25
N LEU A 261 0.73 -27.17 -5.12
CA LEU A 261 0.95 -25.72 -5.05
C LEU A 261 2.12 -25.30 -5.94
N ASN A 262 3.22 -26.05 -5.99
CA ASN A 262 4.31 -25.74 -6.91
C ASN A 262 3.85 -25.79 -8.37
N SER A 263 3.02 -26.78 -8.73
CA SER A 263 2.45 -26.85 -10.08
C SER A 263 1.61 -25.63 -10.43
N ILE A 264 0.82 -25.11 -9.48
CA ILE A 264 0.05 -23.87 -9.65
C ILE A 264 0.99 -22.67 -9.79
N LEU A 265 1.98 -22.53 -8.89
CA LEU A 265 2.92 -21.41 -8.89
C LEU A 265 3.71 -21.33 -10.21
N ARG A 266 4.09 -22.45 -10.82
CA ARG A 266 4.75 -22.46 -12.15
C ARG A 266 3.88 -21.85 -13.25
N ARG A 267 2.56 -21.99 -13.16
CA ARG A 267 1.61 -21.39 -14.12
C ARG A 267 1.35 -19.91 -13.85
N ILE A 268 1.50 -19.47 -12.61
CA ILE A 268 1.42 -18.06 -12.21
C ILE A 268 2.70 -17.32 -12.58
N PHE A 269 3.86 -17.91 -12.26
CA PHE A 269 5.18 -17.35 -12.53
C PHE A 269 5.71 -17.76 -13.92
N GLU A 270 4.80 -17.81 -14.90
CA GLU A 270 5.12 -17.88 -16.32
C GLU A 270 5.60 -16.49 -16.78
N CYS A 271 6.80 -16.43 -17.35
CA CYS A 271 7.44 -15.19 -17.77
C CYS A 271 6.74 -14.57 -18.98
N ASP A 272 6.19 -15.38 -19.88
CA ASP A 272 5.40 -14.90 -21.00
C ASP A 272 3.97 -14.52 -20.51
N PRO A 273 3.63 -13.22 -20.43
CA PRO A 273 2.35 -12.79 -19.85
C PRO A 273 1.13 -13.30 -20.62
N GLN A 274 1.29 -13.69 -21.90
CA GLN A 274 0.21 -14.26 -22.72
C GLN A 274 -0.07 -15.73 -22.40
N LYS A 275 0.91 -16.45 -21.85
CA LYS A 275 0.78 -17.86 -21.43
C LYS A 275 0.46 -18.00 -19.94
N ARG A 276 0.61 -16.91 -19.18
CA ARG A 276 0.30 -16.86 -17.75
C ARG A 276 -1.15 -17.21 -17.49
N ILE A 277 -1.37 -18.01 -16.45
CA ILE A 277 -2.70 -18.52 -16.08
C ILE A 277 -3.72 -17.38 -15.87
N SER A 278 -4.98 -17.59 -16.28
CA SER A 278 -6.06 -16.65 -15.99
C SER A 278 -6.56 -16.78 -14.55
N ILE A 279 -7.17 -15.74 -13.98
CA ILE A 279 -7.77 -15.80 -12.62
C ILE A 279 -8.85 -16.88 -12.53
N SER A 280 -9.67 -17.02 -13.58
CA SER A 280 -10.73 -18.04 -13.63
C SER A 280 -10.18 -19.46 -13.57
N GLU A 281 -9.05 -19.73 -14.23
CA GLU A 281 -8.40 -21.04 -14.17
C GLU A 281 -7.63 -21.24 -12.87
N LEU A 282 -6.93 -20.20 -12.39
CA LEU A 282 -6.25 -20.21 -11.10
C LEU A 282 -7.21 -20.56 -9.96
N ARG A 283 -8.41 -19.97 -9.93
CA ARG A 283 -9.46 -20.29 -8.95
C ARG A 283 -9.77 -21.78 -8.91
N LYS A 284 -9.94 -22.43 -10.07
CA LYS A 284 -10.26 -23.87 -10.15
C LYS A 284 -9.14 -24.69 -9.50
N LEU A 285 -7.88 -24.41 -9.87
CA LEU A 285 -6.74 -25.13 -9.32
C LEU A 285 -6.60 -24.92 -7.80
N ILE A 286 -6.88 -23.73 -7.28
CA ILE A 286 -6.82 -23.46 -5.83
C ILE A 286 -7.90 -24.24 -5.06
N VAL A 287 -9.11 -24.33 -5.62
CA VAL A 287 -10.19 -25.13 -5.02
C VAL A 287 -9.78 -26.60 -4.97
N GLU A 288 -9.23 -27.13 -6.06
CA GLU A 288 -8.81 -28.53 -6.21
C GLU A 288 -7.51 -28.86 -5.46
N CYS A 289 -6.69 -27.87 -5.12
CA CYS A 289 -5.41 -28.07 -4.42
C CYS A 289 -5.64 -28.64 -3.01
N PRO A 290 -5.22 -29.87 -2.68
CA PRO A 290 -5.57 -30.51 -1.40
C PRO A 290 -4.85 -29.89 -0.19
N SER A 291 -3.62 -29.41 -0.39
CA SER A 291 -2.79 -28.77 0.62
C SER A 291 -1.83 -27.80 -0.07
N PHE A 292 -1.56 -26.66 0.55
CA PHE A 292 -0.55 -25.70 0.10
C PHE A 292 0.84 -26.10 0.56
N THR A 293 0.95 -26.65 1.77
CA THR A 293 2.21 -27.04 2.37
C THR A 293 2.35 -28.56 2.49
N LEU A 294 3.59 -29.05 2.53
CA LEU A 294 3.83 -30.45 2.87
C LEU A 294 3.41 -30.67 4.34
N ARG A 295 2.36 -31.46 4.58
CA ARG A 295 1.93 -31.80 5.94
C ARG A 295 3.10 -32.40 6.72
N HIS A 296 3.70 -31.64 7.62
CA HIS A 296 4.64 -32.17 8.59
C HIS A 296 3.84 -32.93 9.64
N GLY A 297 3.75 -34.25 9.49
CA GLY A 297 3.48 -35.15 10.60
C GLY A 297 4.67 -35.16 11.56
N ALA A 298 4.97 -34.02 12.20
CA ALA A 298 5.80 -33.83 13.38
C ALA A 298 6.00 -32.31 13.59
N PRO A 299 5.96 -31.80 14.84
CA PRO A 299 6.26 -30.40 15.10
C PRO A 299 7.74 -30.15 14.80
N VAL A 300 8.01 -29.43 13.72
CA VAL A 300 9.34 -28.84 13.53
C VAL A 300 9.40 -27.66 14.48
N SER A 301 10.09 -27.84 15.63
CA SER A 301 10.52 -26.72 16.44
C SER A 301 11.19 -25.70 15.54
N MET A 302 10.62 -24.50 15.45
CA MET A 302 11.31 -23.37 14.86
C MET A 302 12.66 -23.24 15.57
N PRO A 303 13.78 -23.07 14.85
CA PRO A 303 15.02 -22.69 15.50
C PRO A 303 14.77 -21.36 16.21
N LEU A 304 14.88 -21.36 17.54
CA LEU A 304 14.90 -20.13 18.32
C LEU A 304 15.98 -19.23 17.73
N THR A 305 15.60 -18.00 17.40
CA THR A 305 16.53 -16.89 17.23
C THR A 305 17.51 -16.92 18.42
N PRO A 306 18.83 -16.82 18.21
CA PRO A 306 19.76 -16.82 19.33
C PRO A 306 19.37 -15.69 20.29
N PRO A 307 19.33 -15.95 21.61
CA PRO A 307 18.91 -14.94 22.56
C PRO A 307 19.83 -13.73 22.45
N SER A 308 19.23 -12.55 22.25
CA SER A 308 19.92 -11.28 22.41
C SER A 308 20.51 -11.24 23.81
N GLN A 309 21.83 -11.41 23.92
CA GLN A 309 22.51 -11.13 25.17
C GLN A 309 22.34 -9.63 25.43
N SER A 310 21.50 -9.31 26.41
CA SER A 310 21.43 -7.98 27.00
C SER A 310 22.81 -7.67 27.57
N TYR A 311 23.56 -6.78 26.93
CA TYR A 311 24.74 -6.17 27.54
C TYR A 311 24.25 -5.29 28.69
N GLN A 312 24.21 -5.85 29.91
CA GLN A 312 24.10 -5.08 31.12
C GLN A 312 25.42 -4.37 31.35
N TYR A 313 25.41 -3.05 31.19
CA TYR A 313 26.50 -2.17 31.63
C TYR A 313 26.53 -2.17 33.16
N GLN A 314 27.32 -3.07 33.76
CA GLN A 314 27.66 -2.96 35.18
C GLN A 314 28.76 -1.91 35.34
N LYS A 315 28.36 -0.79 35.92
CA LYS A 315 29.24 0.27 36.39
C LYS A 315 29.83 -0.18 37.71
N ASP A 316 31.09 -0.60 37.72
CA ASP A 316 31.84 -0.72 38.96
C ASP A 316 33.30 -0.29 38.84
N SER A 317 33.79 0.25 39.95
CA SER A 317 34.95 1.15 40.06
C SER A 317 36.22 0.43 40.55
N ARG A 318 37.40 0.96 40.15
CA ARG A 318 38.77 0.81 40.75
C ARG A 318 39.47 -0.55 40.53
N CYS A 319 40.75 -0.73 40.16
CA CYS A 319 41.95 0.07 39.80
C CYS A 319 42.89 -0.86 38.96
N PRO A 320 44.22 -0.65 38.86
CA PRO A 320 44.93 0.01 37.77
C PRO A 320 45.87 -0.94 36.98
N VAL A 321 45.99 -0.79 35.65
CA VAL A 321 47.11 -1.43 34.92
C VAL A 321 47.70 -0.48 33.87
N SER A 322 49.03 -0.48 33.86
CA SER A 322 50.02 0.40 33.28
C SER A 322 49.85 0.83 31.82
N PHE A 323 49.97 2.15 31.61
CA PHE A 323 50.16 2.80 30.31
C PHE A 323 51.52 2.47 29.69
N VAL A 324 51.52 2.04 28.43
CA VAL A 324 52.68 2.13 27.53
C VAL A 324 52.25 2.98 26.33
N PRO A 325 52.87 4.14 26.05
CA PRO A 325 52.44 5.01 24.96
C PRO A 325 52.95 4.51 23.61
N TYR A 326 52.05 4.39 22.63
CA TYR A 326 52.40 4.23 21.22
C TYR A 326 52.73 5.60 20.57
N PRO A 327 53.66 5.66 19.60
CA PRO A 327 54.09 6.91 18.98
C PRO A 327 53.07 7.49 17.99
N ALA A 328 53.08 8.82 17.88
CA ALA A 328 52.16 9.62 17.05
C ALA A 328 52.43 9.46 15.54
N SER A 329 51.36 9.36 14.76
CA SER A 329 51.40 9.40 13.28
C SER A 329 51.60 10.84 12.77
N PRO A 330 52.36 11.06 11.69
CA PRO A 330 52.63 12.40 11.14
C PRO A 330 51.45 12.96 10.31
N PRO A 331 51.33 14.30 10.19
CA PRO A 331 50.22 14.96 9.50
C PRO A 331 50.37 14.91 7.97
N ALA A 332 49.24 14.76 7.27
CA ALA A 332 49.16 14.77 5.81
C ALA A 332 49.34 16.19 5.23
N GLN A 333 50.15 16.32 4.19
CA GLN A 333 50.29 17.55 3.38
C GLN A 333 49.46 17.45 2.08
N PRO A 334 48.94 18.58 1.56
CA PRO A 334 48.20 18.63 0.30
C PRO A 334 49.15 18.70 -0.90
N ILE A 335 48.81 18.00 -1.99
CA ILE A 335 49.49 18.08 -3.28
C ILE A 335 48.57 18.78 -4.29
N GLU A 336 49.06 19.89 -4.84
CA GLU A 336 48.55 20.56 -6.05
C GLU A 336 49.11 19.91 -7.31
N ALA A 337 48.28 19.81 -8.36
CA ALA A 337 48.61 19.86 -9.81
C ALA A 337 47.39 19.31 -10.59
N GLU A 338 46.99 19.75 -11.78
CA GLU A 338 47.36 20.84 -12.69
C GLU A 338 46.19 20.90 -13.70
N TYR A 339 45.85 22.10 -14.19
CA TYR A 339 44.89 22.31 -15.28
C TYR A 339 45.49 21.89 -16.63
N SER A 340 44.70 21.24 -17.49
CA SER A 340 44.87 21.37 -18.94
C SER A 340 43.52 21.35 -19.65
N MET A 341 43.25 22.45 -20.37
CA MET A 341 42.09 22.65 -21.25
C MET A 341 42.50 22.41 -22.70
N ALA A 342 41.74 21.55 -23.39
CA ALA A 342 41.44 21.59 -24.83
C ALA A 342 40.43 20.44 -25.11
N ALA A 343 39.39 20.53 -25.92
CA ALA A 343 38.72 21.64 -26.57
C ALA A 343 37.29 21.16 -26.94
N VAL A 344 36.38 22.12 -26.86
CA VAL A 344 34.99 22.23 -27.31
C VAL A 344 34.54 21.48 -28.58
N SER A 345 33.29 21.01 -28.54
CA SER A 345 32.21 21.16 -29.56
C SER A 345 30.92 20.51 -28.98
N GLU A 346 30.11 21.19 -28.16
CA GLU A 346 28.91 21.99 -28.53
C GLU A 346 27.86 21.23 -29.37
N ALA A 347 26.80 20.74 -28.70
CA ALA A 347 25.40 20.99 -29.07
C ALA A 347 24.42 20.48 -27.99
N SER A 348 23.88 21.44 -27.21
CA SER A 348 22.49 21.58 -26.72
C SER A 348 21.86 20.45 -25.89
N LEU A 349 21.79 20.56 -24.56
CA LEU A 349 20.77 21.27 -23.73
C LEU A 349 19.35 20.68 -23.79
N SER A 350 18.97 19.93 -22.75
CA SER A 350 17.85 20.27 -21.87
C SER A 350 17.86 19.42 -20.59
N ASP A 351 17.83 20.14 -19.47
CA ASP A 351 17.49 19.72 -18.10
C ASP A 351 16.34 18.71 -18.05
N GLY A 352 16.25 17.78 -17.09
CA GLY A 352 16.69 17.88 -15.69
C GLY A 352 15.44 17.74 -14.81
N GLY A 353 15.34 16.63 -14.08
CA GLY A 353 14.16 16.31 -13.26
C GLY A 353 14.26 14.93 -12.62
N SER A 354 15.28 14.72 -11.81
CA SER A 354 15.58 13.46 -11.13
C SER A 354 14.72 13.29 -9.87
N SER A 355 13.91 12.23 -9.88
CA SER A 355 13.18 11.69 -8.74
C SER A 355 14.14 11.09 -7.71
N ILE A 356 14.11 11.61 -6.48
CA ILE A 356 14.85 11.11 -5.33
C ILE A 356 13.89 10.31 -4.44
N SER A 357 14.12 9.00 -4.39
CA SER A 357 13.58 8.08 -3.39
C SER A 357 14.49 8.07 -2.16
N SER A 358 14.01 8.52 -1.01
CA SER A 358 14.71 8.38 0.27
C SER A 358 13.92 7.47 1.22
N SER A 359 14.41 6.24 1.36
CA SER A 359 14.11 5.35 2.46
C SER A 359 15.07 5.64 3.62
N SER A 360 14.55 6.10 4.75
CA SER A 360 15.29 6.14 6.02
C SER A 360 14.41 5.64 7.15
N SER A 361 14.66 4.40 7.57
CA SER A 361 14.19 3.78 8.79
C SER A 361 14.88 4.43 10.00
N SER A 362 14.10 4.96 10.95
CA SER A 362 14.58 5.27 12.29
C SER A 362 13.64 4.65 13.31
N SER A 363 14.16 3.65 14.01
CA SER A 363 13.52 2.98 15.13
C SER A 363 13.48 3.94 16.33
N SER A 364 12.32 4.11 16.95
CA SER A 364 12.22 4.64 18.31
C SER A 364 11.35 3.70 19.15
N GLU A 365 11.90 3.32 20.30
CA GLU A 365 11.32 2.42 21.29
C GLU A 365 10.14 3.09 22.01
N TYR A 366 9.00 2.40 22.14
CA TYR A 366 7.99 2.73 23.14
C TYR A 366 7.42 1.45 23.77
N ALA A 367 7.35 1.44 25.10
CA ALA A 367 6.85 0.35 25.94
C ALA A 367 5.31 0.25 25.90
N PRO A 368 4.72 -0.94 26.05
CA PRO A 368 3.28 -1.13 25.87
C PRO A 368 2.48 -0.82 27.14
N TYR A 369 1.41 -0.05 27.00
CA TYR A 369 0.31 -0.02 27.96
C TYR A 369 -0.74 -1.06 27.55
N THR A 370 -0.99 -2.01 28.44
CA THR A 370 -2.03 -3.04 28.33
C THR A 370 -3.40 -2.45 28.62
N GLN A 371 -4.31 -2.48 27.65
CA GLN A 371 -5.75 -2.44 27.89
C GLN A 371 -6.42 -3.69 27.33
N ALA A 372 -7.30 -4.28 28.12
CA ALA A 372 -7.99 -5.55 27.88
C ALA A 372 -9.00 -5.46 26.71
N PRO A 373 -9.31 -6.58 26.04
CA PRO A 373 -10.15 -6.56 24.83
C PRO A 373 -11.64 -6.41 25.19
N GLY A 374 -12.25 -5.31 24.76
CA GLY A 374 -13.70 -5.16 24.67
C GLY A 374 -14.24 -5.92 23.47
N HIS A 375 -15.19 -6.84 23.69
CA HIS A 375 -15.92 -7.53 22.63
C HIS A 375 -16.72 -6.54 21.78
N PHE A 376 -16.31 -6.31 20.53
CA PHE A 376 -17.13 -5.59 19.54
C PHE A 376 -17.97 -6.59 18.74
N LYS A 377 -19.28 -6.38 18.75
CA LYS A 377 -20.24 -7.16 17.95
C LYS A 377 -20.29 -6.60 16.52
N TYR A 378 -20.18 -7.50 15.54
CA TYR A 378 -20.45 -7.26 14.14
C TYR A 378 -21.92 -6.79 13.94
N VAL A 379 -22.11 -5.64 13.28
CA VAL A 379 -23.43 -5.15 12.86
C VAL A 379 -23.46 -5.14 11.33
N PRO A 380 -24.38 -5.87 10.67
CA PRO A 380 -24.49 -5.89 9.22
C PRO A 380 -24.93 -4.52 8.66
N PRO A 381 -24.62 -4.21 7.39
CA PRO A 381 -24.94 -2.92 6.80
C PRO A 381 -26.46 -2.71 6.73
N MET A 382 -26.94 -1.65 7.38
CA MET A 382 -28.33 -1.21 7.31
C MET A 382 -28.63 -0.58 5.94
N PRO A 383 -29.85 -0.77 5.39
CA PRO A 383 -30.22 -0.16 4.12
C PRO A 383 -30.35 1.36 4.27
N SER A 384 -29.93 2.03 3.20
CA SER A 384 -29.82 3.47 2.98
C SER A 384 -30.97 4.29 3.57
N ASN A 385 -30.65 5.24 4.45
CA ASN A 385 -31.48 6.41 4.69
C ASN A 385 -30.65 7.69 4.55
N PHE A 386 -31.30 8.66 3.93
CA PHE A 386 -30.80 9.71 3.05
C PHE A 386 -30.67 11.04 3.80
N TRP A 387 -29.47 11.65 3.89
CA TRP A 387 -29.29 13.05 4.32
C TRP A 387 -27.95 13.64 3.84
N GLY A 388 -28.01 14.80 3.16
CA GLY A 388 -26.87 15.63 2.76
C GLY A 388 -26.61 15.65 1.26
N SER A 389 -26.50 16.84 0.68
CA SER A 389 -26.46 17.15 -0.75
C SER A 389 -25.60 16.21 -1.60
N PHE A 390 -26.26 15.49 -2.50
CA PHE A 390 -25.65 14.84 -3.65
C PHE A 390 -25.02 15.91 -4.56
N VAL A 391 -23.76 15.71 -4.95
CA VAL A 391 -23.27 16.23 -6.22
C VAL A 391 -23.55 15.13 -7.25
N PRO A 392 -24.52 15.29 -8.17
CA PRO A 392 -24.72 14.31 -9.23
C PRO A 392 -23.50 14.32 -10.16
N PHE A 393 -22.96 13.15 -10.46
CA PHE A 393 -22.06 12.96 -11.60
C PHE A 393 -22.90 12.96 -12.87
N THR A 394 -23.10 14.12 -13.50
CA THR A 394 -23.61 14.20 -14.88
C THR A 394 -22.74 15.13 -15.72
N ASP A 395 -22.23 14.55 -16.81
CA ASP A 395 -21.82 15.15 -18.09
C ASP A 395 -20.63 16.12 -18.16
N ILE A 396 -19.43 15.54 -18.24
CA ILE A 396 -18.30 16.11 -18.99
C ILE A 396 -18.13 15.27 -20.28
N ALA A 397 -19.12 15.32 -21.15
CA ALA A 397 -19.01 14.94 -22.56
C ALA A 397 -20.31 15.31 -23.27
N GLU A 398 -20.37 16.53 -23.78
CA GLU A 398 -21.16 16.98 -24.95
C GLU A 398 -21.55 18.45 -24.76
N LYS A 399 -20.77 19.36 -25.36
CA LYS A 399 -21.24 20.60 -25.98
C LYS A 399 -20.06 21.35 -26.59
N ASN A 400 -19.67 20.91 -27.79
CA ASN A 400 -19.11 21.78 -28.80
C ASN A 400 -20.05 21.68 -30.01
N LEU A 401 -21.05 22.58 -30.09
CA LEU A 401 -21.62 23.15 -31.31
C LEU A 401 -22.87 23.99 -30.97
N ALA A 402 -22.95 25.15 -31.62
CA ALA A 402 -24.09 26.08 -31.74
C ALA A 402 -24.33 27.15 -30.64
N GLN A 403 -23.56 28.25 -30.76
CA GLN A 403 -24.00 29.64 -31.03
C GLN A 403 -25.24 30.28 -30.34
N GLN A 404 -24.95 31.47 -29.77
CA GLN A 404 -25.67 32.77 -29.78
C GLN A 404 -26.47 33.28 -28.54
N HIS A 405 -25.84 34.27 -27.88
CA HIS A 405 -26.33 35.53 -27.28
C HIS A 405 -27.03 35.57 -25.89
N PRO A 406 -26.92 36.72 -25.16
CA PRO A 406 -26.57 36.75 -23.73
C PRO A 406 -27.66 37.34 -22.82
N MET A 407 -27.68 36.96 -21.54
CA MET A 407 -28.21 37.79 -20.44
C MET A 407 -27.45 37.47 -19.14
N GLU A 408 -27.15 38.54 -18.40
CA GLU A 408 -26.33 38.66 -17.19
C GLU A 408 -27.03 38.17 -15.88
N PRO A 409 -26.36 38.20 -14.70
CA PRO A 409 -26.44 37.16 -13.66
C PRO A 409 -27.39 37.48 -12.50
N VAL A 410 -27.74 36.45 -11.72
CA VAL A 410 -28.27 36.60 -10.36
C VAL A 410 -27.41 35.81 -9.38
N ILE A 411 -26.86 36.56 -8.43
CA ILE A 411 -26.09 36.13 -7.25
C ILE A 411 -27.05 35.53 -6.22
N ALA A 412 -26.67 34.43 -5.58
CA ALA A 412 -27.08 34.14 -4.21
C ALA A 412 -25.94 33.41 -3.47
N VAL A 413 -25.34 34.15 -2.57
CA VAL A 413 -24.46 33.69 -1.48
C VAL A 413 -25.34 33.03 -0.43
N TYR A 414 -24.98 31.84 0.05
CA TYR A 414 -24.82 31.45 1.46
C TYR A 414 -24.35 30.00 1.56
#